data_AF-A0A327WXR7-F1
#
_entry.id   AF-A0A327WXR7-F1
#
_cell.length_a   1.000
_cell.length_b   1.000
_cell.length_c   1.000
_cell.angle_alpha   90.00
_cell.angle_beta   90.00
_cell.angle_gamma   90.00
#
_symmetry.space_group_name_H-M   'P 1'
#
loop_
_entity.id
_entity.type
_entity.pdbx_description
1 polymer ?
#
loop_
_entity_poly.entity_id
_entity_poly.type
_entity_poly.pdbx_seq_one_letter_code
_entity_poly.pdbx_strand_id
1 'polypeptide(L)'
;MMNVMLEKLEEIRESIFKYLEARIELFKLETRSQVENIALKAVHGIVLGFLITITTIFLFSLLAAYLNEVLDSRYLGFLIVAGFFLLLTLIWAFAKGSIENMLRKMTYNMIKNQQEKKAEERAEAIEDLMSQTRQSLRENGPVKE
;
A
#
# COMPACT_ATOMS: atom_id res chain seq x y z
N MET A 1 49.60 -7.83 24.56
CA MET A 1 48.12 -7.93 24.70
C MET A 1 47.39 -7.05 23.69
N MET A 2 47.82 -5.80 23.45
CA MET A 2 47.13 -4.86 22.54
C MET A 2 47.19 -5.27 21.06
N ASN A 3 48.33 -5.78 20.57
CA ASN A 3 48.48 -6.18 19.16
C ASN A 3 47.57 -7.36 18.76
N VAL A 4 47.35 -8.30 19.67
CA VAL A 4 46.48 -9.48 19.43
C VAL A 4 45.00 -9.08 19.29
N MET A 5 44.58 -8.03 20.01
CA MET A 5 43.22 -7.48 19.91
C MET A 5 43.00 -6.76 18.56
N LEU A 6 44.02 -6.05 18.07
CA LEU A 6 43.97 -5.37 16.77
C LEU A 6 43.92 -6.38 15.61
N GLU A 7 44.68 -7.46 15.71
CA GLU A 7 44.70 -8.51 14.70
C GLU A 7 43.35 -9.24 14.58
N LYS A 8 42.66 -9.47 15.70
CA LYS A 8 41.28 -10.00 15.69
C LYS A 8 40.26 -9.01 15.13
N LEU A 9 40.46 -7.70 15.33
CA LEU A 9 39.61 -6.66 14.73
C LEU A 9 39.79 -6.60 13.22
N GLU A 10 41.02 -6.74 12.73
CA GLU A 10 41.35 -6.81 11.30
C GLU A 10 40.68 -8.03 10.65
N GLU A 11 40.75 -9.19 11.31
CA GLU A 11 40.17 -10.46 10.84
C GLU A 11 38.63 -10.44 10.79
N ILE A 12 37.98 -9.82 11.79
CA ILE A 12 36.53 -9.59 11.81
C ILE A 12 36.13 -8.61 10.71
N ARG A 13 36.86 -7.51 10.55
CA ARG A 13 36.62 -6.53 9.49
C ARG A 13 36.69 -7.22 8.13
N GLU A 14 37.74 -7.97 7.85
CA GLU A 14 37.94 -8.65 6.57
C GLU A 14 36.85 -9.68 6.29
N SER A 15 36.40 -10.42 7.32
CA SER A 15 35.29 -11.36 7.22
C SER A 15 33.96 -10.67 6.91
N ILE A 16 33.68 -9.53 7.53
CA ILE A 16 32.49 -8.71 7.26
C ILE A 16 32.52 -8.13 5.85
N PHE A 17 33.69 -7.66 5.38
CA PHE A 17 33.86 -7.18 4.02
C PHE A 17 33.62 -8.29 2.99
N LYS A 18 34.20 -9.48 3.18
CA LYS A 18 33.94 -10.65 2.31
C LYS A 18 32.46 -11.05 2.28
N TYR A 19 31.77 -11.00 3.43
CA TYR A 19 30.34 -11.28 3.51
C TYR A 19 29.48 -10.21 2.80
N LEU A 20 29.81 -8.94 2.99
CA LEU A 20 29.16 -7.82 2.31
C LEU A 20 29.34 -7.91 0.79
N GLU A 21 30.54 -8.23 0.34
CA GLU A 21 30.86 -8.36 -1.08
C GLU A 21 30.06 -9.50 -1.72
N ALA A 22 30.00 -10.67 -1.08
CA ALA A 22 29.16 -11.79 -1.52
C ALA A 22 27.66 -11.43 -1.53
N ARG A 23 27.16 -10.68 -0.54
CA ARG A 23 25.77 -10.20 -0.51
C ARG A 23 25.46 -9.21 -1.62
N ILE A 24 26.38 -8.29 -1.91
CA ILE A 24 26.23 -7.31 -2.98
C ILE A 24 26.23 -8.01 -4.34
N GLU A 25 27.08 -9.01 -4.53
CA GLU A 25 27.13 -9.81 -5.75
C GLU A 25 25.85 -10.63 -5.97
N LEU A 26 25.34 -11.28 -4.91
CA LEU A 26 24.04 -11.95 -4.92
C LEU A 26 22.90 -10.96 -5.23
N PHE A 27 22.89 -9.79 -4.57
CA PHE A 27 21.88 -8.76 -4.81
C PHE A 27 21.91 -8.26 -6.25
N LYS A 28 23.10 -8.11 -6.84
CA LYS A 28 23.29 -7.69 -8.23
C LYS A 28 22.82 -8.75 -9.24
N LEU A 29 22.99 -10.04 -8.93
CA LEU A 29 22.44 -11.14 -9.73
C LEU A 29 20.90 -11.17 -9.66
N GLU A 30 20.35 -11.03 -8.46
CA GLU A 30 18.91 -11.14 -8.20
C GLU A 30 18.13 -9.89 -8.67
N THR A 31 18.74 -8.71 -8.58
CA THR A 31 18.18 -7.49 -9.16
C THR A 31 18.22 -7.53 -10.68
N ARG A 32 19.20 -8.16 -11.34
CA ARG A 32 19.27 -8.15 -12.81
C ARG A 32 18.03 -8.76 -13.47
N SER A 33 17.56 -9.89 -12.97
CA SER A 33 16.36 -10.58 -13.49
C SER A 33 15.06 -9.89 -13.08
N GLN A 34 15.00 -9.28 -11.89
CA GLN A 34 13.81 -8.56 -11.43
C GLN A 34 13.69 -7.16 -12.06
N VAL A 35 14.80 -6.45 -12.23
CA VAL A 35 14.87 -5.13 -12.87
C VAL A 35 14.45 -5.22 -14.33
N GLU A 36 14.82 -6.27 -15.05
CA GLU A 36 14.37 -6.49 -16.43
C GLU A 36 12.84 -6.61 -16.52
N ASN A 37 12.24 -7.47 -15.69
CA ASN A 37 10.80 -7.66 -15.67
C ASN A 37 10.03 -6.42 -15.21
N ILE A 38 10.56 -5.68 -14.23
CA ILE A 38 9.97 -4.42 -13.76
C ILE A 38 10.10 -3.35 -14.85
N ALA A 39 11.25 -3.23 -15.50
CA ALA A 39 11.48 -2.27 -16.57
C ALA A 39 10.55 -2.53 -17.77
N LEU A 40 10.41 -3.79 -18.20
CA LEU A 40 9.51 -4.17 -19.29
C LEU A 40 8.05 -3.84 -18.96
N LYS A 41 7.58 -4.18 -17.75
CA LYS A 41 6.23 -3.84 -17.30
C LYS A 41 6.01 -2.34 -17.16
N ALA A 42 7.01 -1.59 -16.69
CA ALA A 42 6.95 -0.15 -16.57
C ALA A 42 6.85 0.51 -17.95
N VAL A 43 7.70 0.13 -18.90
CA VAL A 43 7.66 0.64 -20.28
C VAL A 43 6.32 0.31 -20.93
N HIS A 44 5.85 -0.93 -20.81
CA HIS A 44 4.55 -1.31 -21.35
C HIS A 44 3.40 -0.51 -20.71
N GLY A 45 3.43 -0.33 -19.39
CA GLY A 45 2.44 0.46 -18.67
C GLY A 45 2.45 1.94 -19.08
N ILE A 46 3.63 2.53 -19.27
CA ILE A 46 3.77 3.93 -19.73
C ILE A 46 3.22 4.08 -21.14
N VAL A 47 3.61 3.19 -22.06
CA VAL A 47 3.13 3.22 -23.45
C VAL A 47 1.61 3.04 -23.50
N LEU A 48 1.07 2.05 -22.77
CA LEU A 48 -0.36 1.81 -22.71
C LEU A 48 -1.12 3.00 -22.11
N GLY A 49 -0.62 3.57 -21.01
CA GLY A 49 -1.20 4.77 -20.40
C GLY A 49 -1.19 5.97 -21.34
N PHE A 50 -0.11 6.14 -22.11
CA PHE A 50 -0.01 7.18 -23.14
C PHE A 50 -1.03 6.97 -24.26
N LEU A 51 -1.19 5.75 -24.78
CA LEU A 51 -2.19 5.43 -25.80
C LEU A 51 -3.62 5.68 -25.29
N ILE A 52 -3.93 5.27 -24.06
CA ILE A 52 -5.24 5.50 -23.44
C ILE A 52 -5.51 7.00 -23.30
N THR A 53 -4.50 7.76 -22.88
CA THR A 53 -4.62 9.22 -22.72
C THR A 53 -4.93 9.89 -24.07
N ILE A 54 -4.18 9.54 -25.11
CA ILE A 54 -4.43 10.05 -26.47
C ILE A 54 -5.85 9.69 -26.92
N THR A 55 -6.23 8.41 -26.80
CA THR A 55 -7.55 7.92 -27.21
C THR A 55 -8.67 8.69 -26.50
N THR A 56 -8.51 8.93 -25.19
CA THR A 56 -9.46 9.68 -24.37
C THR A 56 -9.58 11.13 -24.83
N ILE A 57 -8.46 11.80 -25.12
CA ILE A 57 -8.46 13.18 -25.65
C ILE A 57 -9.23 13.23 -26.97
N PHE A 58 -8.97 12.30 -27.88
CA PHE A 58 -9.71 12.22 -29.15
C PHE A 58 -11.19 11.95 -28.94
N LEU A 59 -11.57 11.11 -27.98
CA LEU A 59 -12.96 10.81 -27.66
C LEU A 59 -13.72 12.07 -27.19
N PHE A 60 -13.12 12.84 -26.29
CA PHE A 60 -13.71 14.11 -25.83
C PHE A 60 -13.70 15.19 -26.91
N SER A 61 -12.66 15.23 -27.74
CA SER A 61 -12.59 16.15 -28.88
C SER A 61 -13.68 15.84 -29.92
N LEU A 62 -13.92 14.54 -30.19
CA LEU A 62 -15.01 14.08 -31.05
C LEU A 62 -16.38 14.45 -30.45
N LEU A 63 -16.57 14.23 -29.15
CA LEU A 63 -17.81 14.61 -28.46
C LEU A 63 -18.03 16.14 -28.53
N ALA A 64 -16.99 16.94 -28.30
CA ALA A 64 -17.05 18.39 -28.44
C ALA A 64 -17.38 18.82 -29.87
N ALA A 65 -16.79 18.17 -30.87
CA ALA A 65 -17.10 18.41 -32.28
C ALA A 65 -18.55 18.04 -32.63
N TYR A 66 -19.07 16.95 -32.07
CA TYR A 66 -20.47 16.58 -32.22
C TYR A 66 -21.40 17.63 -31.59
N LEU A 67 -21.08 18.13 -30.39
CA LEU A 67 -21.83 19.21 -29.77
C LEU A 67 -21.76 20.51 -30.60
N ASN A 68 -20.61 20.83 -31.20
CA ASN A 68 -20.48 21.98 -32.08
C ASN A 68 -21.46 21.93 -33.26
N GLU A 69 -21.61 20.76 -33.89
CA GLU A 69 -22.54 20.55 -35.01
C GLU A 69 -23.99 20.74 -34.57
N VAL A 70 -24.38 20.17 -33.42
CA VAL A 70 -25.75 20.28 -32.89
C VAL A 70 -26.09 21.71 -32.46
N LEU A 71 -25.11 22.47 -31.97
CA LEU A 71 -25.27 23.85 -31.52
C LEU A 71 -25.05 24.90 -32.63
N ASP A 72 -24.78 24.46 -33.87
CA ASP A 72 -24.47 25.32 -35.01
C ASP A 72 -23.37 26.35 -34.71
N SER A 73 -22.33 25.91 -33.97
CA SER A 73 -21.27 26.80 -33.49
C SER A 73 -19.92 26.10 -33.44
N ARG A 74 -18.88 26.82 -33.85
CA ARG A 74 -17.54 26.26 -34.05
C ARG A 74 -16.78 25.92 -32.76
N TYR A 75 -17.19 26.48 -31.61
CA TYR A 75 -16.43 26.38 -30.35
C TYR A 75 -17.27 26.03 -29.11
N LEU A 76 -18.60 26.14 -29.17
CA LEU A 76 -19.45 25.98 -27.98
C LEU A 76 -19.39 24.57 -27.39
N GLY A 77 -19.27 23.53 -28.21
CA GLY A 77 -19.13 22.15 -27.76
C GLY A 77 -17.86 21.91 -26.94
N PHE A 78 -16.73 22.52 -27.33
CA PHE A 78 -15.50 22.47 -26.52
C PHE A 78 -15.69 23.20 -25.19
N LEU A 79 -16.37 24.36 -25.20
CA LEU A 79 -16.62 25.16 -24.01
C LEU A 79 -17.54 24.44 -23.01
N ILE A 80 -18.56 23.73 -23.49
CA ILE A 80 -19.46 22.92 -22.65
C ILE A 80 -18.72 21.76 -22.00
N VAL A 81 -17.93 21.01 -22.78
CA VAL A 81 -17.12 19.90 -22.24
C VAL A 81 -16.11 20.41 -21.22
N ALA A 82 -15.41 21.51 -21.52
CA ALA A 82 -14.48 22.13 -20.58
C ALA A 82 -15.18 22.63 -19.31
N GLY A 83 -16.35 23.27 -19.44
CA GLY A 83 -17.16 23.72 -18.31
C GLY A 83 -17.65 22.59 -17.42
N PHE A 84 -18.06 21.46 -18.01
CA PHE A 84 -18.41 20.25 -17.28
C PHE A 84 -17.24 19.73 -16.44
N PHE A 85 -16.05 19.62 -17.02
CA PHE A 85 -14.85 19.18 -16.29
C PHE A 85 -14.41 20.18 -15.21
N LEU A 86 -14.56 21.48 -15.47
CA LEU A 86 -14.28 22.53 -14.49
C LEU A 86 -15.23 22.42 -13.30
N LEU A 87 -16.54 22.27 -13.54
CA LEU A 87 -17.51 22.05 -12.47
C LEU A 87 -17.20 20.78 -11.67
N LEU A 88 -16.87 19.68 -12.34
CA LEU A 88 -16.50 18.43 -11.66
C LEU A 88 -15.25 18.61 -10.79
N THR A 89 -14.25 19.32 -11.31
CA THR A 89 -13.03 19.67 -10.57
C THR A 89 -13.35 20.53 -9.35
N LEU A 90 -14.25 21.50 -9.51
CA LEU A 90 -14.65 22.39 -8.44
C LEU A 90 -15.43 21.67 -7.34
N ILE A 91 -16.40 20.81 -7.73
CA ILE A 91 -17.13 19.92 -6.81
C ILE A 91 -16.14 19.05 -6.04
N TRP A 92 -15.15 18.46 -6.72
CA TRP A 92 -14.17 17.61 -6.06
C TRP A 92 -13.25 18.40 -5.12
N ALA A 93 -12.81 19.60 -5.53
CA ALA A 93 -12.00 20.49 -4.71
C ALA A 93 -12.73 20.89 -3.42
N PHE A 94 -14.02 21.21 -3.49
CA PHE A 94 -14.85 21.48 -2.32
C PHE A 94 -15.17 20.21 -1.51
N ALA A 95 -15.37 19.07 -2.18
CA ALA A 95 -15.61 17.78 -1.53
C ALA A 95 -14.39 17.26 -0.76
N LYS A 96 -13.18 17.76 -1.05
CA LYS A 96 -11.94 17.35 -0.37
C LYS A 96 -12.05 17.46 1.16
N GLY A 97 -12.70 18.51 1.67
CA GLY A 97 -12.96 18.67 3.10
C GLY A 97 -13.94 17.62 3.67
N SER A 98 -14.92 17.17 2.89
CA SER A 98 -15.83 16.09 3.29
C SER A 98 -15.20 14.70 3.17
N ILE A 99 -14.39 14.48 2.14
CA ILE A 99 -13.68 13.22 1.89
C ILE A 99 -12.67 12.94 3.01
N GLU A 100 -11.90 13.95 3.42
CA GLU A 100 -10.93 13.79 4.52
C GLU A 100 -11.64 13.42 5.85
N ASN A 101 -12.78 14.06 6.13
CA ASN A 101 -13.59 13.76 7.30
C ASN A 101 -14.24 12.36 7.24
N MET A 102 -14.68 11.94 6.06
CA MET A 102 -15.24 10.59 5.85
C MET A 102 -14.15 9.52 5.99
N LEU A 103 -12.98 9.74 5.40
CA LEU A 103 -11.84 8.82 5.46
C LEU A 103 -11.29 8.68 6.89
N ARG A 104 -11.26 9.78 7.64
CA ARG A 104 -10.89 9.80 9.05
C ARG A 104 -11.91 9.05 9.92
N LYS A 105 -13.22 9.22 9.68
CA LYS A 105 -14.28 8.46 10.38
C LYS A 105 -14.23 6.96 10.05
N MET A 106 -14.03 6.60 8.78
CA MET A 106 -13.93 5.20 8.35
C MET A 106 -12.70 4.52 8.98
N THR A 107 -11.54 5.18 8.93
CA THR A 107 -10.31 4.69 9.56
C THR A 107 -10.49 4.53 11.07
N TYR A 108 -11.10 5.52 11.74
CA TYR A 108 -11.36 5.46 13.17
C TYR A 108 -12.28 4.29 13.56
N ASN A 109 -13.40 4.11 12.83
CA ASN A 109 -14.32 3.02 13.09
C ASN A 109 -13.69 1.65 12.81
N MET A 110 -12.84 1.55 11.79
CA MET A 110 -12.16 0.29 11.47
C MET A 110 -11.16 -0.09 12.55
N ILE A 111 -10.38 0.87 13.06
CA ILE A 111 -9.44 0.62 14.16
C ILE A 111 -10.20 0.26 15.45
N LYS A 112 -11.29 0.98 15.77
CA LYS A 112 -12.09 0.73 16.97
C LYS A 112 -12.72 -0.67 16.94
N ASN A 113 -13.38 -1.04 15.85
CA ASN A 113 -14.01 -2.36 15.72
C ASN A 113 -12.99 -3.50 15.76
N GLN A 114 -11.76 -3.27 15.27
CA GLN A 114 -10.67 -4.25 15.39
C GLN A 114 -10.21 -4.43 16.84
N GLN A 115 -10.16 -3.34 17.63
CA GLN A 115 -9.79 -3.41 19.05
C GLN A 115 -10.87 -4.11 19.88
N GLU A 116 -12.15 -3.81 19.63
CA GLU A 116 -13.27 -4.44 20.33
C GLU A 116 -13.32 -5.95 20.07
N LYS A 117 -13.18 -6.39 18.81
CA LYS A 117 -13.08 -7.82 18.47
C LYS A 117 -11.89 -8.50 19.15
N LYS A 118 -10.71 -7.86 19.16
CA LYS A 118 -9.52 -8.41 19.84
C LYS A 118 -9.69 -8.52 21.35
N ALA A 119 -10.43 -7.59 21.97
CA ALA A 119 -10.70 -7.63 23.40
C ALA A 119 -11.66 -8.77 23.75
N GLU A 120 -12.66 -9.00 22.91
CA GLU A 120 -13.65 -10.08 23.05
C GLU A 120 -12.98 -11.46 22.90
N GLU A 121 -12.17 -11.68 21.85
CA GLU A 121 -11.38 -12.91 21.66
C GLU A 121 -10.41 -13.18 22.83
N ARG A 122 -9.80 -12.13 23.40
CA ARG A 122 -8.91 -12.27 24.55
C ARG A 122 -9.67 -12.62 25.83
N ALA A 123 -10.85 -12.06 26.04
CA ALA A 123 -11.67 -12.37 27.21
C ALA A 123 -12.13 -13.84 27.18
N GLU A 124 -12.57 -14.32 26.01
CA GLU A 124 -12.97 -15.72 25.80
C GLU A 124 -11.78 -16.68 26.01
N ALA A 125 -10.60 -16.35 25.48
CA ALA A 125 -9.39 -17.16 25.69
C ALA A 125 -8.95 -17.22 27.17
N ILE A 126 -9.08 -16.11 27.91
CA ILE A 126 -8.76 -16.06 29.34
C ILE A 126 -9.77 -16.90 30.14
N GLU A 127 -11.05 -16.88 29.77
CA GLU A 127 -12.09 -17.69 30.42
C GLU A 127 -11.86 -19.19 30.21
N ASP A 128 -11.52 -19.61 28.99
CA ASP A 128 -11.18 -21.01 28.67
C ASP A 128 -9.93 -21.47 29.44
N LEU A 129 -8.86 -20.65 29.47
CA LEU A 129 -7.67 -20.90 30.28
C LEU A 129 -7.97 -21.02 31.78
N MET A 130 -8.86 -20.19 32.33
CA MET A 130 -9.28 -20.28 33.73
C MET A 130 -10.10 -21.55 33.99
N SER A 131 -10.94 -21.98 33.05
CA SER A 131 -11.68 -23.23 33.16
C SER A 131 -10.74 -24.45 33.17
N GLN A 132 -9.76 -24.47 32.27
CA GLN A 132 -8.73 -25.52 32.18
C GLN A 132 -7.83 -25.53 33.41
N THR A 133 -7.42 -24.35 33.91
CA THR A 133 -6.62 -24.22 35.14
C THR A 133 -7.41 -24.68 36.37
N ARG A 134 -8.70 -24.34 36.44
CA ARG A 134 -9.58 -24.79 37.52
C ARG A 134 -9.79 -26.31 37.49
N GLN A 135 -9.86 -26.89 36.29
CA GLN A 135 -9.99 -28.33 36.09
C GLN A 135 -8.70 -29.07 36.47
N SER A 136 -7.53 -28.57 36.04
CA SER A 136 -6.23 -29.17 36.37
C SER A 136 -5.87 -29.04 37.86
N LEU A 137 -6.27 -27.95 38.53
CA LEU A 137 -6.16 -27.80 39.98
C LEU A 137 -7.10 -28.77 40.74
N ARG A 138 -8.24 -29.14 40.15
CA ARG A 138 -9.17 -30.13 40.74
C ARG A 138 -8.67 -31.56 40.56
N GLU A 139 -7.91 -31.82 39.49
CA GLU A 139 -7.33 -33.12 39.16
C GLU A 139 -6.02 -33.41 39.93
N ASN A 140 -5.23 -32.37 40.25
CA ASN A 140 -3.97 -32.47 41.00
C ASN A 140 -4.02 -31.98 42.46
N GLY A 141 -5.22 -31.78 43.04
CA GLY A 141 -5.37 -31.42 44.45
C GLY A 141 -4.84 -32.53 45.39
N PRO A 142 -4.29 -32.20 46.57
CA PRO A 142 -3.59 -33.18 47.41
C PRO A 142 -4.51 -34.35 47.75
N VAL A 143 -4.06 -35.56 47.39
CA VAL A 143 -4.67 -36.83 47.78
C VAL A 143 -4.77 -36.81 49.30
N LYS A 144 -6.00 -36.82 49.82
CA LYS A 144 -6.24 -37.09 51.24
C LYS A 144 -5.77 -38.51 51.50
N GLU A 145 -4.62 -38.62 52.16
CA GLU A 145 -4.16 -39.81 52.87
C GLU A 145 -5.15 -40.18 53.99
#